data_AF-B2VXJ1-F1
#
_entry.id   AF-B2VXJ1-F1
#
_cell.length_a   1.000
_cell.length_b   1.000
_cell.length_c   1.000
_cell.angle_alpha   90.00
_cell.angle_beta   90.00
_cell.angle_gamma   90.00
#
_symmetry.space_group_name_H-M   'P 1'
#
loop_
_entity.id
_entity.type
_entity.pdbx_description
1 polymer ?
#
loop_
_entity_poly.entity_id
_entity_poly.type
_entity_poly.pdbx_seq_one_letter_code
_entity_poly.pdbx_strand_id
1 'polypeptide(L)'
;MLSLVPLIGLLRLATAQSFIVLDTGLSQSSTSILQWPTSLRRLAQGGSNNTTLTQFKAEANTSPIGAQALAYSPSFTFLFSATGQGIIRTSLDCSSSSTILSSNQIPSLTIAETEQKTYYSDPSTFSIQKADFNGETTQLVRNIAQGTNLHATGIVVDKARGWIYWTAASSSNNNGATATGSLFRAALNGTDNAQLLVNGITAAPGQLRIVVDSLFWLENTASTTNIKYLDRYISQLPATPTTPFTSVPTGVLISSSQSPLFSVVNDRDEVQKLAISSFYVYRDEFN
;
A
#
# COMPACT_ATOMS: atom_id res chain seq x y z
N MET A 1 -20.67 -0.71 19.63
CA MET A 1 -19.37 -0.07 19.27
C MET A 1 -18.83 -0.82 18.05
N LEU A 2 -18.98 -0.26 16.85
CA LEU A 2 -18.63 -0.96 15.62
C LEU A 2 -17.11 -1.12 15.49
N SER A 3 -16.72 -2.36 15.29
CA SER A 3 -15.37 -2.84 15.03
C SER A 3 -14.82 -2.26 13.72
N LEU A 4 -13.69 -1.56 13.77
CA LEU A 4 -12.91 -1.31 12.56
C LEU A 4 -12.07 -2.55 12.26
N VAL A 5 -12.38 -3.22 11.15
CA VAL A 5 -11.41 -4.07 10.47
C VAL A 5 -10.52 -3.12 9.68
N PRO A 6 -9.25 -2.87 10.05
CA PRO A 6 -8.35 -2.20 9.14
C PRO A 6 -8.13 -3.13 7.94
N LEU A 7 -8.76 -2.78 6.81
CA LEU A 7 -8.54 -3.41 5.52
C LEU A 7 -7.21 -2.88 4.97
N ILE A 8 -6.10 -3.60 5.14
CA ILE A 8 -4.79 -3.00 4.86
C ILE A 8 -4.29 -3.35 3.45
N GLY A 9 -4.69 -4.50 2.91
CA GLY A 9 -4.39 -4.89 1.52
C GLY A 9 -5.64 -5.36 0.79
N LEU A 10 -5.87 -4.86 -0.42
CA LEU A 10 -6.95 -5.28 -1.32
C LEU A 10 -6.41 -5.54 -2.73
N LEU A 11 -6.85 -6.65 -3.34
CA LEU A 11 -6.55 -6.98 -4.73
C LEU A 11 -7.69 -7.77 -5.36
N ARG A 12 -8.00 -7.50 -6.64
CA ARG A 12 -8.87 -8.32 -7.49
C ARG A 12 -8.04 -9.35 -8.27
N LEU A 13 -8.55 -10.57 -8.38
CA LEU A 13 -7.98 -11.58 -9.29
C LEU A 13 -8.59 -11.41 -10.68
N ALA A 14 -7.79 -11.44 -11.73
CA ALA A 14 -8.23 -11.16 -13.11
C ALA A 14 -9.37 -12.08 -13.58
N THR A 15 -9.45 -13.31 -13.07
CA THR A 15 -10.43 -14.33 -13.47
C THR A 15 -11.55 -14.55 -12.44
N ALA A 16 -11.55 -13.84 -11.31
CA ALA A 16 -12.53 -14.06 -10.23
C ALA A 16 -13.36 -12.81 -9.92
N GLN A 17 -14.65 -13.02 -9.62
CA GLN A 17 -15.56 -11.99 -9.08
C GLN A 17 -15.34 -11.78 -7.57
N SER A 18 -14.10 -11.89 -7.10
CA SER A 18 -13.75 -11.82 -5.69
C SER A 18 -12.49 -11.00 -5.45
N PHE A 19 -12.44 -10.36 -4.29
CA PHE A 19 -11.25 -9.72 -3.77
C PHE A 19 -10.53 -10.60 -2.76
N ILE A 20 -9.21 -10.50 -2.73
CA ILE A 20 -8.38 -10.98 -1.63
C ILE A 20 -8.04 -9.80 -0.75
N VAL A 21 -8.23 -10.00 0.55
CA VAL A 21 -8.01 -9.02 1.59
C VAL A 21 -6.95 -9.53 2.56
N LEU A 22 -6.00 -8.66 2.88
CA LEU A 22 -5.15 -8.80 4.06
C LEU A 22 -5.68 -7.87 5.15
N ASP A 23 -6.15 -8.45 6.26
CA ASP A 23 -6.62 -7.73 7.43
C ASP A 23 -5.87 -8.12 8.70
N THR A 24 -6.01 -7.29 9.72
CA THR A 24 -5.47 -7.53 11.05
C THR A 24 -6.49 -7.11 12.09
N GLY A 25 -6.73 -7.92 13.12
CA GLY A 25 -7.71 -7.58 14.14
C GLY A 25 -7.18 -6.62 15.17
N LEU A 26 -7.83 -5.48 15.36
CA LEU A 26 -7.69 -4.66 16.56
C LEU A 26 -9.09 -4.14 16.94
N SER A 27 -9.58 -4.51 18.11
CA SER A 27 -10.75 -3.85 18.70
C SER A 27 -10.39 -3.40 20.10
N GLN A 28 -10.36 -2.09 20.33
CA GLN A 28 -10.40 -1.52 21.67
C GLN A 28 -11.84 -1.10 21.98
N SER A 29 -12.45 -1.77 22.95
CA SER A 29 -13.56 -1.18 23.70
C SER A 29 -13.09 -0.92 25.14
N SER A 30 -13.78 -0.05 25.88
CA SER A 30 -13.46 0.23 27.29
C SER A 30 -13.57 -1.00 28.21
N THR A 31 -14.09 -2.13 27.71
CA THR A 31 -14.38 -3.33 28.51
C THR A 31 -13.88 -4.64 27.91
N SER A 32 -13.34 -4.66 26.68
CA SER A 32 -12.82 -5.87 26.02
C SER A 32 -11.95 -5.57 24.80
N ILE A 33 -10.90 -6.36 24.61
CA ILE A 33 -10.09 -6.37 23.39
C ILE A 33 -10.51 -7.55 22.52
N LEU A 34 -11.28 -7.32 21.45
CA LEU A 34 -11.53 -8.36 20.44
C LEU A 34 -10.31 -8.38 19.51
N GLN A 35 -9.48 -9.41 19.63
CA GLN A 35 -8.33 -9.65 18.76
C GLN A 35 -8.61 -10.87 17.89
N TRP A 36 -8.42 -10.74 16.58
CA TRP A 36 -8.34 -11.88 15.68
C TRP A 36 -7.00 -11.85 14.93
N PRO A 37 -6.49 -13.01 14.49
CA PRO A 37 -5.22 -13.10 13.80
C PRO A 37 -5.18 -12.26 12.52
N THR A 38 -3.99 -11.81 12.13
CA THR A 38 -3.78 -11.29 10.77
C THR A 38 -4.20 -12.36 9.77
N SER A 39 -5.08 -12.03 8.83
CA SER A 39 -5.71 -13.04 7.98
C SER A 39 -5.71 -12.63 6.52
N LEU A 40 -5.53 -13.62 5.64
CA LEU A 40 -5.97 -13.51 4.25
C LEU A 40 -7.42 -13.97 4.16
N ARG A 41 -8.26 -13.15 3.54
CA ARG A 41 -9.66 -13.44 3.34
C ARG A 41 -10.08 -13.23 1.91
N ARG A 42 -11.12 -13.95 1.49
CA ARG A 42 -11.79 -13.77 0.22
C ARG A 42 -13.13 -13.10 0.45
N LEU A 43 -13.39 -12.02 -0.29
CA LEU A 43 -14.65 -11.31 -0.32
C LEU A 43 -15.25 -11.40 -1.72
N ALA A 44 -16.57 -11.49 -1.84
CA ALA A 44 -17.23 -11.26 -3.13
C ALA A 44 -17.06 -9.80 -3.57
N GLN A 45 -17.27 -9.50 -4.85
CA GLN A 45 -17.15 -8.13 -5.38
C GLN A 45 -18.05 -7.11 -4.65
N GLY A 46 -19.22 -7.54 -4.16
CA GLY A 46 -20.11 -6.71 -3.34
C GLY A 46 -19.71 -6.57 -1.87
N GLY A 47 -18.55 -7.10 -1.46
CA GLY A 47 -18.07 -7.10 -0.08
C GLY A 47 -18.72 -8.16 0.83
N SER A 48 -19.69 -8.94 0.32
CA SER A 48 -20.33 -10.03 1.03
C SER A 48 -19.50 -11.33 1.00
N ASN A 49 -19.98 -12.39 1.69
CA ASN A 49 -19.42 -13.74 1.63
C ASN A 49 -17.94 -13.84 2.01
N ASN A 50 -17.61 -13.29 3.18
CA ASN A 50 -16.24 -13.30 3.71
C ASN A 50 -15.80 -14.70 4.15
N THR A 51 -14.78 -15.25 3.51
CA THR A 51 -14.17 -16.53 3.86
C THR A 51 -12.70 -16.32 4.26
N THR A 52 -12.31 -16.76 5.45
CA THR A 52 -10.89 -16.78 5.85
C THR A 52 -10.17 -17.88 5.07
N LEU A 53 -9.14 -17.50 4.32
CA LEU A 53 -8.30 -18.42 3.55
C LEU A 53 -7.15 -18.96 4.40
N THR A 54 -6.48 -18.07 5.12
CA THR A 54 -5.42 -18.44 6.07
C THR A 54 -5.27 -17.38 7.16
N GLN A 55 -4.69 -17.78 8.29
CA GLN A 55 -4.39 -16.93 9.43
C GLN A 55 -2.90 -16.99 9.73
N PHE A 56 -2.28 -15.82 9.85
CA PHE A 56 -0.91 -15.67 10.31
C PHE A 56 -0.93 -15.44 11.83
N LYS A 57 -0.18 -16.26 12.57
CA LYS A 57 -0.14 -16.24 14.04
C LYS A 57 1.29 -16.02 14.51
N ALA A 58 1.45 -15.28 15.61
CA ALA A 58 2.75 -15.11 16.26
C ALA A 58 3.20 -16.38 16.99
N GLU A 59 2.32 -16.95 17.81
CA GLU A 59 2.50 -18.17 18.62
C GLU A 59 1.12 -18.78 18.92
N ALA A 60 0.99 -19.75 19.84
CA ALA A 60 -0.29 -20.42 20.19
C ALA A 60 -1.42 -19.46 20.65
N ASN A 61 -1.11 -18.19 20.89
CA ASN A 61 -2.05 -17.12 21.24
C ASN A 61 -2.47 -16.33 19.99
N THR A 62 -3.77 -15.99 19.89
CA THR A 62 -4.46 -15.38 18.74
C THR A 62 -4.06 -13.94 18.41
N SER A 63 -2.89 -13.47 18.86
CA SER A 63 -2.46 -12.09 18.69
C SER A 63 -2.20 -11.77 17.22
N PRO A 64 -2.75 -10.65 16.70
CA PRO A 64 -2.47 -10.18 15.35
C PRO A 64 -0.98 -9.85 15.20
N ILE A 65 -0.41 -10.18 14.04
CA ILE A 65 0.96 -9.79 13.70
C ILE A 65 1.00 -8.50 12.86
N GLY A 66 -0.13 -7.83 12.65
CA GLY A 66 -0.24 -6.66 11.79
C GLY A 66 -0.34 -7.01 10.31
N ALA A 67 -0.86 -6.08 9.53
CA ALA A 67 -0.90 -6.10 8.08
C ALA A 67 -0.48 -4.72 7.57
N GLN A 68 0.24 -4.65 6.45
CA GLN A 68 0.81 -3.39 5.94
C GLN A 68 0.62 -3.23 4.43
N ALA A 69 0.87 -4.30 3.66
CA ALA A 69 0.65 -4.30 2.23
C ALA A 69 0.36 -5.70 1.70
N LEU A 70 -0.32 -5.76 0.56
CA LEU A 70 -0.61 -6.99 -0.17
C LEU A 70 -0.30 -6.79 -1.65
N ALA A 71 0.38 -7.76 -2.25
CA ALA A 71 0.50 -7.86 -3.70
C ALA A 71 0.38 -9.31 -4.17
N TYR A 72 0.26 -9.49 -5.47
CA TYR A 72 -0.01 -10.76 -6.11
C TYR A 72 0.80 -10.90 -7.38
N SER A 73 1.33 -12.10 -7.56
CA SER A 73 1.91 -12.52 -8.82
C SER A 73 0.95 -13.46 -9.55
N PRO A 74 0.30 -13.01 -10.65
CA PRO A 74 -0.55 -13.88 -11.45
C PRO A 74 0.22 -15.02 -12.11
N SER A 75 1.43 -14.78 -12.63
CA SER A 75 2.17 -15.79 -13.38
C SER A 75 2.64 -16.96 -12.50
N PHE A 76 2.92 -16.68 -11.22
CA PHE A 76 3.39 -17.66 -10.25
C PHE A 76 2.34 -18.05 -9.22
N THR A 77 1.15 -17.46 -9.29
CA THR A 77 0.04 -17.69 -8.35
C THR A 77 0.41 -17.50 -6.89
N PHE A 78 1.25 -16.50 -6.59
CA PHE A 78 1.68 -16.17 -5.22
C PHE A 78 1.06 -14.88 -4.71
N LEU A 79 0.66 -14.88 -3.44
CA LEU A 79 0.33 -13.70 -2.65
C LEU A 79 1.54 -13.33 -1.78
N PHE A 80 1.81 -12.03 -1.66
CA PHE A 80 2.86 -11.49 -0.82
C PHE A 80 2.24 -10.54 0.20
N SER A 81 2.26 -10.94 1.47
CA SER A 81 1.66 -10.20 2.58
C SER A 81 2.77 -9.58 3.42
N ALA A 82 2.86 -8.25 3.46
CA ALA A 82 3.67 -7.56 4.46
C ALA A 82 2.93 -7.51 5.79
N THR A 83 3.56 -8.07 6.80
CA THR A 83 3.06 -8.17 8.17
C THR A 83 4.13 -7.64 9.14
N GLY A 84 3.84 -7.59 10.43
CA GLY A 84 4.83 -7.28 11.46
C GLY A 84 5.91 -8.34 11.65
N GLN A 85 5.82 -9.49 10.97
CA GLN A 85 6.90 -10.49 10.88
C GLN A 85 7.67 -10.43 9.54
N GLY A 86 7.30 -9.50 8.66
CA GLY A 86 7.89 -9.34 7.34
C GLY A 86 7.01 -9.84 6.22
N ILE A 87 7.64 -10.15 5.08
CA ILE A 87 6.91 -10.57 3.88
C ILE A 87 6.70 -12.07 3.95
N ILE A 88 5.43 -12.45 4.03
CA ILE A 88 4.99 -13.84 3.94
C ILE A 88 4.49 -14.07 2.51
N ARG A 89 5.14 -15.00 1.81
CA ARG A 89 4.67 -15.51 0.52
C ARG A 89 3.75 -16.69 0.76
N THR A 90 2.57 -16.67 0.17
CA THR A 90 1.60 -17.76 0.25
C THR A 90 1.14 -18.13 -1.16
N SER A 91 0.95 -19.40 -1.48
CA SER A 91 0.29 -19.78 -2.74
C SER A 91 -1.17 -19.30 -2.74
N LEU A 92 -1.74 -19.04 -3.92
CA LEU A 92 -3.09 -18.49 -4.05
C LEU A 92 -4.17 -19.41 -3.47
N ASP A 93 -3.95 -20.71 -3.53
CA ASP A 93 -4.77 -21.76 -2.92
C ASP A 93 -4.50 -21.95 -1.41
N CYS A 94 -3.52 -21.22 -0.86
CA CYS A 94 -3.07 -21.26 0.53
C CYS A 94 -2.49 -22.61 0.98
N SER A 95 -2.10 -23.49 0.05
CA SER A 95 -1.48 -24.79 0.36
C SER A 95 -0.03 -24.69 0.82
N SER A 96 0.65 -23.58 0.51
CA SER A 96 2.04 -23.33 0.90
C SER A 96 2.22 -21.90 1.40
N SER A 97 3.02 -21.72 2.44
CA SER A 97 3.34 -20.40 3.00
C SER A 97 4.75 -20.38 3.57
N SER A 98 5.49 -19.30 3.32
CA SER A 98 6.87 -19.12 3.78
C SER A 98 7.17 -17.64 4.04
N THR A 99 7.77 -17.32 5.17
CA THR A 99 8.38 -16.00 5.40
C THR A 99 9.61 -15.87 4.52
N ILE A 100 9.61 -14.91 3.59
CA ILE A 100 10.72 -14.69 2.66
C ILE A 100 11.63 -13.56 3.12
N LEU A 101 11.13 -12.64 3.94
CA LEU A 101 11.93 -11.57 4.53
C LEU A 101 11.46 -11.33 5.96
N SER A 102 12.39 -11.17 6.89
CA SER A 102 12.11 -10.88 8.29
C SER A 102 12.36 -9.39 8.58
N SER A 103 11.33 -8.56 8.41
CA SER A 103 11.35 -7.12 8.78
C SER A 103 9.98 -6.71 9.28
N ASN A 104 9.90 -5.98 10.38
CA ASN A 104 8.61 -5.63 10.99
C ASN A 104 7.97 -4.37 10.38
N GLN A 105 8.65 -3.67 9.47
CA GLN A 105 8.18 -2.40 8.90
C GLN A 105 8.31 -2.44 7.37
N ILE A 106 7.22 -2.79 6.69
CA ILE A 106 7.14 -2.81 5.22
C ILE A 106 5.84 -2.12 4.82
N PRO A 107 5.83 -0.77 4.77
CA PRO A 107 4.63 0.00 4.47
C PRO A 107 4.06 -0.30 3.08
N SER A 108 4.91 -0.66 2.13
CA SER A 108 4.50 -0.91 0.77
C SER A 108 5.37 -1.96 0.11
N LEU A 109 4.73 -2.78 -0.74
CA LEU A 109 5.39 -3.73 -1.61
C LEU A 109 4.67 -3.80 -2.96
N THR A 110 5.41 -4.16 -4.00
CA THR A 110 4.88 -4.39 -5.36
C THR A 110 5.66 -5.50 -6.05
N ILE A 111 5.06 -6.10 -7.08
CA ILE A 111 5.61 -7.27 -7.76
C ILE A 111 6.07 -6.88 -9.17
N ALA A 112 7.31 -7.26 -9.50
CA ALA A 112 7.84 -7.19 -10.85
C ALA A 112 7.81 -8.60 -11.47
N GLU A 113 6.71 -8.92 -12.16
CA GLU A 113 6.42 -10.25 -12.73
C GLU A 113 7.59 -10.82 -13.53
N THR A 114 8.12 -10.04 -14.48
CA THR A 114 9.16 -10.50 -15.41
C THR A 114 10.51 -10.72 -14.74
N GLU A 115 10.77 -10.09 -13.61
CA GLU A 115 12.02 -10.27 -12.85
C GLU A 115 11.90 -11.33 -11.75
N GLN A 116 10.68 -11.78 -11.42
CA GLN A 116 10.40 -12.60 -10.24
C GLN A 116 10.89 -11.95 -8.94
N LYS A 117 10.73 -10.63 -8.85
CA LYS A 117 11.17 -9.82 -7.71
C LYS A 117 10.01 -9.14 -7.00
N THR A 118 10.09 -9.13 -5.68
CA THR A 118 9.26 -8.30 -4.81
C THR A 118 10.04 -7.04 -4.48
N TYR A 119 9.52 -5.89 -4.91
CA TYR A 119 10.03 -4.57 -4.50
C TYR A 119 9.31 -4.16 -3.22
N TYR A 120 10.03 -3.56 -2.28
CA TYR A 120 9.47 -3.14 -1.00
C TYR A 120 10.17 -1.89 -0.46
N SER A 121 9.43 -1.09 0.31
CA SER A 121 10.03 0.01 1.08
C SER A 121 10.48 -0.49 2.45
N ASP A 122 11.64 -0.02 2.89
CA ASP A 122 12.21 -0.33 4.20
C ASP A 122 12.50 0.98 4.94
N PRO A 123 11.64 1.36 5.90
CA PRO A 123 11.84 2.56 6.72
C PRO A 123 13.09 2.49 7.60
N SER A 124 13.54 1.30 8.00
CA SER A 124 14.69 1.15 8.91
C SER A 124 16.01 1.57 8.26
N THR A 125 16.10 1.39 6.94
CA THR A 125 17.27 1.75 6.14
C THR A 125 17.01 2.95 5.23
N PHE A 126 15.83 3.59 5.33
CA PHE A 126 15.37 4.66 4.44
C PHE A 126 15.64 4.33 2.98
N SER A 127 15.16 3.16 2.54
CA SER A 127 15.46 2.64 1.22
C SER A 127 14.27 1.98 0.54
N ILE A 128 14.40 1.82 -0.77
CA ILE A 128 13.62 0.89 -1.57
C ILE A 128 14.55 -0.25 -1.95
N GLN A 129 14.10 -1.47 -1.72
CA GLN A 129 14.85 -2.69 -1.98
C GLN A 129 14.02 -3.63 -2.85
N LYS A 130 14.67 -4.67 -3.36
CA LYS A 130 14.01 -5.79 -4.02
C LYS A 130 14.58 -7.11 -3.53
N ALA A 131 13.72 -8.13 -3.47
CA ALA A 131 14.10 -9.48 -3.13
C ALA A 131 13.59 -10.47 -4.17
N ASP A 132 14.25 -11.61 -4.33
CA ASP A 132 13.66 -12.76 -5.02
C ASP A 132 12.35 -13.19 -4.37
N PHE A 133 11.48 -13.83 -5.14
CA PHE A 133 10.24 -14.41 -4.59
C PHE A 133 10.47 -15.42 -3.47
N ASN A 134 11.66 -16.01 -3.34
CA ASN A 134 12.03 -16.86 -2.21
C ASN A 134 12.76 -16.12 -1.08
N GLY A 135 13.15 -14.86 -1.29
CA GLY A 135 13.84 -14.04 -0.30
C GLY A 135 15.35 -14.28 -0.16
N GLU A 136 15.94 -15.19 -0.94
CA GLU A 136 17.34 -15.59 -0.77
C GLU A 136 18.33 -14.48 -1.15
N THR A 137 17.98 -13.65 -2.13
CA THR A 137 18.79 -12.50 -2.52
C THR A 137 17.99 -11.22 -2.37
N THR A 138 18.56 -10.26 -1.64
CA THR A 138 18.07 -8.88 -1.52
C THR A 138 19.05 -7.92 -2.18
N GLN A 139 18.51 -6.85 -2.76
CA GLN A 139 19.29 -5.83 -3.45
C GLN A 139 18.73 -4.44 -3.15
N LEU A 140 19.62 -3.51 -2.85
CA LEU A 140 19.28 -2.09 -2.78
C LEU A 140 18.88 -1.60 -4.18
N VAL A 141 17.69 -1.01 -4.30
CA VAL A 141 17.25 -0.32 -5.52
C VAL A 141 17.60 1.17 -5.40
N ARG A 142 17.31 1.77 -4.24
CA ARG A 142 17.55 3.18 -4.00
C ARG A 142 17.61 3.52 -2.52
N ASN A 143 18.58 4.34 -2.14
CA ASN A 143 18.54 5.09 -0.89
C ASN A 143 17.67 6.35 -1.08
N ILE A 144 16.63 6.51 -0.26
CA ILE A 144 15.66 7.60 -0.35
C ILE A 144 15.84 8.66 0.74
N ALA A 145 16.74 8.44 1.71
CA ALA A 145 17.01 9.43 2.75
C ALA A 145 17.44 10.75 2.10
N GLN A 146 18.43 10.73 1.18
CA GLN A 146 18.94 11.93 0.49
C GLN A 146 19.25 13.12 1.44
N GLY A 147 19.71 12.83 2.67
CA GLY A 147 19.95 13.84 3.71
C GLY A 147 18.70 14.29 4.49
N THR A 148 17.56 13.64 4.26
CA THR A 148 16.27 13.84 4.93
C THR A 148 15.88 12.59 5.72
N ASN A 149 14.82 12.70 6.53
CA ASN A 149 14.19 11.58 7.26
C ASN A 149 12.96 11.01 6.52
N LEU A 150 12.90 11.20 5.20
CA LEU A 150 11.82 10.68 4.37
C LEU A 150 11.96 9.16 4.21
N HIS A 151 10.85 8.44 4.44
CA HIS A 151 10.74 7.02 4.12
C HIS A 151 9.60 6.80 3.12
N ALA A 152 9.69 5.76 2.30
CA ALA A 152 8.70 5.47 1.28
C ALA A 152 7.48 4.78 1.90
N THR A 153 6.31 5.38 1.70
CA THR A 153 5.03 4.93 2.24
C THR A 153 4.17 4.19 1.21
N GLY A 154 4.47 4.40 -0.07
CA GLY A 154 3.81 3.75 -1.21
C GLY A 154 4.82 3.59 -2.34
N ILE A 155 4.86 2.43 -2.98
CA ILE A 155 5.75 2.18 -4.13
C ILE A 155 5.01 1.49 -5.28
N VAL A 156 5.43 1.77 -6.51
CA VAL A 156 5.00 1.03 -7.70
C VAL A 156 6.12 1.03 -8.74
N VAL A 157 6.27 -0.10 -9.43
CA VAL A 157 7.27 -0.28 -10.50
C VAL A 157 6.54 -0.28 -11.85
N ASP A 158 6.99 0.56 -12.76
CA ASP A 158 6.61 0.54 -14.17
C ASP A 158 7.77 -0.02 -14.98
N LYS A 159 7.82 -1.36 -15.07
CA LYS A 159 8.89 -2.05 -15.77
C LYS A 159 8.89 -1.74 -17.27
N ALA A 160 7.70 -1.60 -17.86
CA ALA A 160 7.54 -1.35 -19.29
C ALA A 160 8.16 0.00 -19.71
N ARG A 161 8.01 1.02 -18.87
CA ARG A 161 8.63 2.34 -19.11
C ARG A 161 9.98 2.53 -18.42
N GLY A 162 10.42 1.57 -17.60
CA GLY A 162 11.72 1.61 -16.90
C GLY A 162 11.76 2.55 -15.70
N TRP A 163 10.62 2.80 -15.04
CA TRP A 163 10.51 3.73 -13.91
C TRP A 163 10.10 3.04 -12.61
N ILE A 164 10.52 3.63 -11.50
CA ILE A 164 9.95 3.38 -10.17
C ILE A 164 9.36 4.68 -9.64
N TYR A 165 8.19 4.60 -9.03
CA TYR A 165 7.50 5.73 -8.41
C TYR A 165 7.28 5.42 -6.94
N TRP A 166 7.37 6.45 -6.09
CA TRP A 166 7.08 6.30 -4.68
C TRP A 166 6.52 7.58 -4.08
N THR A 167 5.65 7.41 -3.10
CA THR A 167 5.34 8.46 -2.13
C THR A 167 6.30 8.32 -0.96
N ALA A 168 6.72 9.45 -0.40
CA ALA A 168 7.51 9.49 0.81
C ALA A 168 6.91 10.46 1.81
N ALA A 169 7.09 10.17 3.10
CA ALA A 169 6.71 11.04 4.20
C ALA A 169 7.84 11.06 5.23
N SER A 170 7.98 12.18 5.95
CA SER A 170 8.83 12.20 7.13
C SER A 170 8.23 11.29 8.19
N SER A 171 9.08 10.64 8.99
CA SER A 171 8.63 9.99 10.22
C SER A 171 8.13 11.08 11.17
N SER A 172 6.85 11.45 11.11
CA SER A 172 6.26 12.40 12.05
C SER A 172 6.23 11.74 13.42
N ASN A 173 7.22 12.05 14.24
CA ASN A 173 7.23 11.86 15.67
C ASN A 173 6.05 12.62 16.28
N ASN A 174 4.90 11.94 16.46
CA ASN A 174 3.82 12.12 17.45
C ASN A 174 3.45 13.53 17.99
N ASN A 175 3.84 14.64 17.36
CA ASN A 175 3.83 15.97 17.99
C ASN A 175 3.09 17.03 17.16
N GLY A 176 2.04 16.63 16.45
CA GLY A 176 1.11 17.57 15.79
C GLY A 176 1.67 18.33 14.58
N ALA A 177 2.88 18.03 14.12
CA ALA A 177 3.40 18.52 12.85
C ALA A 177 2.70 17.78 11.69
N THR A 178 2.10 18.51 10.76
CA THR A 178 1.59 17.97 9.49
C THR A 178 2.73 17.27 8.77
N ALA A 179 2.64 15.95 8.59
CA ALA A 179 3.60 15.19 7.79
C ALA A 179 3.71 15.84 6.41
N THR A 180 4.92 16.26 6.03
CA THR A 180 5.18 16.76 4.67
C THR A 180 5.56 15.58 3.79
N GLY A 181 4.59 15.13 3.00
CA GLY A 181 4.77 14.10 2.00
C GLY A 181 5.24 14.65 0.67
N SER A 182 5.76 13.78 -0.18
CA SER A 182 6.14 14.08 -1.56
C SER A 182 5.99 12.85 -2.43
N LEU A 183 5.85 13.06 -3.74
CA LEU A 183 5.79 12.00 -4.74
C LEU A 183 6.99 12.14 -5.66
N PHE A 184 7.71 11.04 -5.86
CA PHE A 184 8.92 10.98 -6.65
C PHE A 184 8.84 9.88 -7.72
N ARG A 185 9.74 9.97 -8.68
CA ARG A 185 10.11 8.85 -9.55
C ARG A 185 11.61 8.80 -9.81
N ALA A 186 12.10 7.67 -10.29
CA ALA A 186 13.47 7.53 -10.78
C ALA A 186 13.57 6.40 -11.80
N ALA A 187 14.64 6.40 -12.59
CA ALA A 187 14.96 5.27 -13.44
C ALA A 187 15.13 4.00 -12.60
N LEU A 188 14.50 2.91 -13.04
CA LEU A 188 14.45 1.62 -12.33
C LEU A 188 15.84 0.95 -12.25
N ASN A 189 16.72 1.26 -13.19
CA ASN A 189 18.11 0.81 -13.20
C ASN A 189 18.98 1.43 -12.08
N GLY A 190 18.46 2.41 -11.33
CA GLY A 190 19.15 3.07 -10.23
C GLY A 190 20.15 4.15 -10.64
N THR A 191 20.36 4.43 -11.94
CA THR A 191 21.43 5.32 -12.42
C THR A 191 21.13 6.80 -12.21
N ASP A 192 19.85 7.17 -12.28
CA ASP A 192 19.46 8.58 -12.31
C ASP A 192 19.07 9.10 -10.92
N ASN A 193 19.16 10.42 -10.75
CA ASN A 193 18.64 11.07 -9.55
C ASN A 193 17.12 10.95 -9.47
N ALA A 194 16.61 10.93 -8.24
CA ALA A 194 15.18 11.01 -8.01
C ALA A 194 14.61 12.33 -8.55
N GLN A 195 13.51 12.23 -9.27
CA GLN A 195 12.74 13.36 -9.77
C GLN A 195 11.57 13.58 -8.84
N LEU A 196 11.51 14.77 -8.24
CA LEU A 196 10.34 15.22 -7.53
C LEU A 196 9.22 15.48 -8.55
N LEU A 197 8.04 14.91 -8.32
CA LEU A 197 6.85 15.11 -9.16
C LEU A 197 5.83 15.98 -8.43
N VAL A 198 5.61 15.72 -7.14
CA VAL A 198 4.69 16.48 -6.29
C VAL A 198 5.40 16.79 -4.98
N ASN A 199 5.37 18.05 -4.58
CA ASN A 199 5.96 18.52 -3.32
C ASN A 199 4.87 18.97 -2.33
N GLY A 200 5.18 18.94 -1.04
CA GLY A 200 4.35 19.57 -0.01
C GLY A 200 2.98 18.92 0.18
N ILE A 201 2.88 17.59 0.02
CA ILE A 201 1.67 16.86 0.39
C ILE A 201 1.47 17.03 1.90
N THR A 202 0.37 17.64 2.34
CA THR A 202 0.12 17.94 3.77
C THR A 202 -0.56 16.80 4.53
N ALA A 203 -0.99 15.77 3.80
CA ALA A 203 -1.53 14.51 4.32
C ALA A 203 -0.41 13.46 4.40
N ALA A 204 -0.65 12.36 5.11
CA ALA A 204 0.18 11.17 5.04
C ALA A 204 -0.11 10.41 3.73
N PRO A 205 0.79 10.44 2.73
CA PRO A 205 0.57 9.66 1.51
C PRO A 205 0.78 8.17 1.80
N GLY A 206 0.05 7.31 1.09
CA GLY A 206 0.11 5.86 1.26
C GLY A 206 0.20 5.13 -0.08
N GLN A 207 -0.54 4.03 -0.19
CA GLN A 207 -0.51 3.14 -1.34
C GLN A 207 -0.58 3.87 -2.69
N LEU A 208 0.29 3.45 -3.61
CA LEU A 208 0.46 4.01 -4.94
C LEU A 208 0.08 2.95 -5.99
N ARG A 209 -0.60 3.35 -7.07
CA ARG A 209 -1.05 2.47 -8.16
C ARG A 209 -0.87 3.14 -9.51
N ILE A 210 -0.43 2.39 -10.50
CA ILE A 210 -0.46 2.79 -11.91
C ILE A 210 -1.58 2.02 -12.60
N VAL A 211 -2.40 2.72 -13.37
CA VAL A 211 -3.33 2.10 -14.30
C VAL A 211 -3.12 2.71 -15.67
N VAL A 212 -2.62 1.88 -16.59
CA VAL A 212 -2.24 2.29 -17.96
C VAL A 212 -1.20 3.42 -17.93
N ASP A 213 -1.67 4.67 -17.90
CA ASP A 213 -0.85 5.88 -17.96
C ASP A 213 -1.18 6.87 -16.83
N SER A 214 -2.08 6.49 -15.93
CA SER A 214 -2.49 7.30 -14.79
C SER A 214 -1.86 6.79 -13.50
N LEU A 215 -1.43 7.72 -12.65
CA LEU A 215 -0.85 7.43 -11.34
C LEU A 215 -1.81 7.89 -10.24
N PHE A 216 -2.14 6.98 -9.33
CA PHE A 216 -3.06 7.21 -8.21
C PHE A 216 -2.38 6.94 -6.88
N TRP A 217 -2.69 7.70 -5.85
CA TRP A 217 -2.21 7.44 -4.49
C TRP A 217 -3.26 7.75 -3.43
N LEU A 218 -3.07 7.16 -2.26
CA LEU A 218 -3.85 7.46 -1.06
C LEU A 218 -3.23 8.66 -0.32
N GLU A 219 -4.06 9.56 0.21
CA GLU A 219 -3.68 10.61 1.15
C GLU A 219 -4.58 10.55 2.39
N ASN A 220 -3.98 10.38 3.56
CA ASN A 220 -4.67 10.28 4.84
C ASN A 220 -4.39 11.51 5.71
N THR A 221 -5.46 12.16 6.15
CA THR A 221 -5.42 13.17 7.20
C THR A 221 -6.08 12.61 8.46
N ALA A 222 -6.10 13.39 9.55
CA ALA A 222 -6.79 12.98 10.78
C ALA A 222 -8.31 12.79 10.58
N SER A 223 -8.93 13.43 9.59
CA SER A 223 -10.39 13.47 9.43
C SER A 223 -10.88 12.97 8.06
N THR A 224 -10.01 12.89 7.06
CA THR A 224 -10.38 12.56 5.69
C THR A 224 -9.32 11.70 5.02
N THR A 225 -9.75 10.79 4.16
CA THR A 225 -8.90 9.98 3.30
C THR A 225 -9.28 10.24 1.85
N ASN A 226 -8.29 10.46 1.00
CA ASN A 226 -8.49 10.80 -0.40
C ASN A 226 -7.75 9.82 -1.29
N ILE A 227 -8.37 9.40 -2.39
CA ILE A 227 -7.66 8.83 -3.53
C ILE A 227 -7.39 9.99 -4.49
N LYS A 228 -6.11 10.26 -4.70
CA LYS A 228 -5.59 11.34 -5.52
C LYS A 228 -5.09 10.80 -6.84
N TYR A 229 -4.95 11.68 -7.83
CA TYR A 229 -4.36 11.33 -9.12
C TYR A 229 -3.46 12.45 -9.64
N LEU A 230 -2.52 12.06 -10.48
CA LEU A 230 -1.68 12.98 -11.24
C LEU A 230 -2.49 13.47 -12.43
N ASP A 231 -2.70 14.79 -12.55
CA ASP A 231 -3.43 15.39 -13.66
C ASP A 231 -2.53 15.57 -14.89
N ARG A 232 -1.86 14.48 -15.23
CA ARG A 232 -0.96 14.29 -16.36
C ARG A 232 -0.68 12.80 -16.52
N TYR A 233 -0.63 12.34 -17.76
CA TYR A 233 -0.22 10.98 -18.03
C TYR A 233 1.27 10.78 -17.75
N ILE A 234 1.63 9.64 -17.17
CA ILE A 234 3.03 9.36 -16.80
C ILE A 234 3.96 9.25 -18.01
N SER A 235 3.44 8.86 -19.19
CA SER A 235 4.15 8.90 -20.47
C SER A 235 4.52 10.31 -20.93
N GLN A 236 3.78 11.32 -20.49
CA GLN A 236 3.98 12.73 -20.87
C GLN A 236 4.89 13.48 -19.89
N LEU A 237 5.37 12.81 -18.84
CA LEU A 237 6.27 13.43 -17.87
C LEU A 237 7.69 13.55 -18.46
N PRO A 238 8.35 14.72 -18.33
CA PRO A 238 9.67 14.96 -18.92
C PRO A 238 10.73 14.02 -18.34
N ALA A 239 11.60 13.48 -19.20
CA ALA A 239 12.63 12.51 -18.78
C ALA A 239 13.62 13.06 -17.74
N THR A 240 13.68 14.37 -17.53
CA THR A 240 14.51 15.05 -16.52
C THR A 240 13.68 16.02 -15.68
N PRO A 241 14.11 16.34 -14.44
CA PRO A 241 13.46 17.35 -13.61
C PRO A 241 13.43 18.74 -14.30
N THR A 242 12.32 19.45 -14.15
CA THR A 242 12.21 20.84 -14.62
C THR A 242 12.95 21.79 -13.68
N THR A 243 13.65 22.79 -14.21
CA THR A 243 14.30 23.86 -13.44
C THR A 243 13.78 25.24 -13.89
N PRO A 244 13.16 26.05 -13.02
CA PRO A 244 12.85 25.76 -11.62
C PRO A 244 11.84 24.61 -11.47
N PHE A 245 11.87 23.93 -10.31
CA PHE A 245 10.92 22.86 -10.04
C PHE A 245 9.48 23.39 -10.08
N THR A 246 8.64 22.71 -10.86
CA THR A 246 7.20 22.96 -10.90
C THR A 246 6.50 21.65 -10.61
N SER A 247 5.67 21.62 -9.57
CA SER A 247 4.88 20.44 -9.22
C SER A 247 3.96 20.07 -10.38
N VAL A 248 3.86 18.79 -10.68
CA VAL A 248 2.85 18.30 -11.61
C VAL A 248 1.46 18.52 -10.97
N PRO A 249 0.48 19.04 -11.71
CA PRO A 249 -0.88 19.21 -11.20
C PRO A 249 -1.48 17.89 -10.70
N THR A 250 -2.34 17.98 -9.68
CA THR A 250 -2.99 16.81 -9.06
C THR A 250 -4.48 17.07 -8.87
N GLY A 251 -5.27 16.00 -8.85
CA GLY A 251 -6.71 16.06 -8.54
C GLY A 251 -7.09 15.12 -7.40
N VAL A 252 -8.37 15.14 -7.02
CA VAL A 252 -8.99 14.21 -6.07
C VAL A 252 -10.00 13.37 -6.84
N LEU A 253 -9.79 12.05 -6.85
CA LEU A 253 -10.73 11.11 -7.48
C LEU A 253 -11.88 10.75 -6.51
N ILE A 254 -11.54 10.41 -5.27
CA ILE A 254 -12.49 10.05 -4.21
C ILE A 254 -12.07 10.74 -2.93
N SER A 255 -13.02 11.31 -2.19
CA SER A 255 -12.82 11.80 -0.82
C SER A 255 -13.82 11.16 0.12
N SER A 256 -13.36 10.65 1.26
CA SER A 256 -14.27 10.09 2.29
C SER A 256 -15.19 11.13 2.93
N SER A 257 -14.84 12.41 2.83
CA SER A 257 -15.69 13.50 3.32
C SER A 257 -16.93 13.75 2.47
N GLN A 258 -16.89 13.36 1.19
CA GLN A 258 -17.91 13.70 0.19
C GLN A 258 -18.95 12.60 -0.03
N SER A 259 -18.84 11.46 0.66
CA SER A 259 -19.76 10.33 0.47
C SER A 259 -20.21 9.70 1.79
N PRO A 260 -21.52 9.43 1.95
CA PRO A 260 -22.05 8.73 3.12
C PRO A 260 -21.59 7.26 3.16
N LEU A 261 -21.08 6.70 2.07
CA LEU A 261 -20.53 5.34 2.03
C LEU A 261 -19.38 5.13 3.05
N PHE A 262 -18.69 6.22 3.39
CA PHE A 262 -17.60 6.20 4.37
C PHE A 262 -18.07 6.66 5.75
N SER A 263 -19.35 6.51 6.07
CA SER A 263 -19.91 6.91 7.36
C SER A 263 -20.80 5.80 7.90
N VAL A 264 -20.63 5.46 9.17
CA VAL A 264 -21.52 4.54 9.89
C VAL A 264 -21.99 5.20 11.17
N VAL A 265 -23.28 5.06 11.49
CA VAL A 265 -23.82 5.52 12.77
C VAL A 265 -23.67 4.40 13.78
N ASN A 266 -23.05 4.69 14.93
CA ASN A 266 -22.91 3.70 16.00
C ASN A 266 -24.17 3.63 16.87
N ASP A 267 -24.19 2.70 17.83
CA ASP A 267 -25.33 2.47 18.74
C ASP A 267 -25.66 3.67 19.67
N ARG A 268 -24.91 4.77 19.60
CA ARG A 268 -25.10 6.03 20.34
C ARG A 268 -25.47 7.20 19.43
N ASP A 269 -25.89 6.91 18.20
CA ASP A 269 -26.20 7.90 17.16
C ASP A 269 -25.01 8.78 16.73
N GLU A 270 -23.77 8.37 17.04
CA GLU A 270 -22.57 9.09 16.61
C GLU A 270 -22.12 8.62 15.22
N VAL A 271 -21.83 9.58 14.34
CA VAL A 271 -21.31 9.31 12.99
C VAL A 271 -19.81 9.00 13.06
N GLN A 272 -19.45 7.76 12.77
CA GLN A 272 -18.08 7.29 12.61
C GLN A 272 -17.68 7.38 11.14
N LYS A 273 -16.54 8.00 10.84
CA LYS A 273 -15.99 8.07 9.49
C LYS A 273 -15.05 6.89 9.24
N LEU A 274 -15.28 6.16 8.16
CA LEU A 274 -14.44 5.05 7.71
C LEU A 274 -13.30 5.60 6.85
N ALA A 275 -12.08 5.16 7.16
CA ALA A 275 -10.89 5.49 6.40
C ALA A 275 -10.70 4.51 5.23
N ILE A 276 -10.26 5.02 4.09
CA ILE A 276 -9.71 4.18 3.01
C ILE A 276 -8.26 3.87 3.39
N SER A 277 -7.94 2.60 3.64
CA SER A 277 -6.58 2.15 3.97
C SER A 277 -5.89 1.43 2.80
N SER A 278 -6.64 1.00 1.80
CA SER A 278 -6.16 0.34 0.59
C SER A 278 -7.18 0.53 -0.53
N PHE A 279 -6.72 0.55 -1.78
CA PHE A 279 -7.60 0.58 -2.94
C PHE A 279 -7.02 -0.25 -4.09
N TYR A 280 -7.93 -0.66 -4.96
CA TYR A 280 -7.60 -1.30 -6.23
C TYR A 280 -8.36 -0.56 -7.32
N VAL A 281 -7.65 -0.21 -8.39
CA VAL A 281 -8.25 0.41 -9.56
C VAL A 281 -8.33 -0.67 -10.62
N TYR A 282 -9.55 -0.95 -11.05
CA TYR A 282 -9.84 -1.91 -12.10
C TYR A 282 -10.43 -1.18 -13.30
N ARG A 283 -10.06 -1.60 -14.50
CA ARG A 283 -10.74 -1.22 -15.74
C ARG A 283 -11.24 -2.50 -16.38
N ASP A 284 -12.55 -2.61 -16.61
CA ASP A 284 -13.07 -3.64 -17.49
C ASP A 284 -12.44 -3.41 -18.87
N GLU A 285 -12.06 -4.47 -19.59
CA GLU A 285 -11.48 -4.36 -20.95
C GLU A 285 -12.51 -3.85 -22.00
N PHE A 286 -13.61 -3.25 -21.56
CA PHE A 286 -14.68 -2.68 -22.36
C PHE A 286 -15.00 -1.26 -21.87
N ASN A 287 -14.13 -0.31 -22.27
CA ASN A 287 -14.26 1.17 -22.35
C ASN A 287 -13.04 1.96 -21.83
#